data_AF-A0A2P7UJ09-F1
#
_entry.id   AF-A0A2P7UJ09-F1
#
_cell.length_a   1.000
_cell.length_b   1.000
_cell.length_c   1.000
_cell.angle_alpha   90.00
_cell.angle_beta   90.00
_cell.angle_gamma   90.00
#
_symmetry.space_group_name_H-M   'P 1'
#
loop_
_entity.id
_entity.type
_entity.pdbx_description
1 polymer ?
#
loop_
_entity_poly.entity_id
_entity_poly.type
_entity_poly.pdbx_seq_one_letter_code
_entity_poly.pdbx_strand_id
1 'polypeptide(L)'
;MLHHLISVEQFLDFFTQSDEFRYDFIVQLFENNQEIIEEELKEEFIDHGFLFSNIDEEIEHLEVWGIDFEEEPKVIEIEDRFAVLTSEVRFTFEAEVSVLDPDVSIYDSEDRMYIHQEYVCKKFEYDVLIPVKVTLEFNLDDKSEITIQNVSINEGRPIYIDLGYEDLYDEY
;
A
#
# COMPACT_ATOMS: atom_id res chain seq x y z
N MET A 1 -57.13 0.31 -11.94
CA MET A 1 -56.65 -1.08 -11.88
C MET A 1 -55.36 -1.02 -11.08
N LEU A 2 -55.43 -1.29 -9.78
CA LEU A 2 -54.24 -1.30 -8.91
C LEU A 2 -53.44 -2.56 -9.24
N HIS A 3 -52.23 -2.42 -9.79
CA HIS A 3 -51.29 -3.54 -9.81
C HIS A 3 -50.86 -3.83 -8.36
N HIS A 4 -51.11 -5.07 -7.96
CA HIS A 4 -51.11 -5.55 -6.59
C HIS A 4 -49.77 -6.24 -6.31
N LEU A 5 -49.09 -5.79 -5.24
CA LEU A 5 -47.96 -6.38 -4.51
C LEU A 5 -46.62 -6.53 -5.26
N ILE A 6 -45.76 -5.52 -5.09
CA ILE A 6 -44.30 -5.70 -5.01
C ILE A 6 -44.08 -6.52 -3.73
N SER A 7 -43.77 -7.82 -3.83
CA SER A 7 -43.38 -8.59 -2.65
C SER A 7 -42.05 -8.06 -2.14
N VAL A 8 -41.81 -8.16 -0.82
CA VAL A 8 -40.51 -7.82 -0.23
C VAL A 8 -39.39 -8.60 -0.94
N GLU A 9 -39.66 -9.84 -1.35
CA GLU A 9 -38.74 -10.66 -2.14
C GLU A 9 -38.41 -10.04 -3.50
N GLN A 10 -39.39 -9.53 -4.26
CA GLN A 10 -39.12 -8.87 -5.55
C GLN A 10 -38.42 -7.51 -5.42
N PHE A 11 -38.67 -6.79 -4.32
CA PHE A 11 -37.94 -5.56 -3.99
C PHE A 11 -36.50 -5.86 -3.57
N LEU A 12 -36.31 -6.90 -2.75
CA LEU A 12 -34.99 -7.38 -2.37
C LEU A 12 -34.23 -7.87 -3.61
N ASP A 13 -34.82 -8.73 -4.45
CA ASP A 13 -34.21 -9.24 -5.68
C ASP A 13 -33.81 -8.13 -6.67
N PHE A 14 -34.63 -7.08 -6.80
CA PHE A 14 -34.27 -5.91 -7.62
C PHE A 14 -33.09 -5.13 -7.03
N PHE A 15 -33.05 -4.99 -5.70
CA PHE A 15 -31.97 -4.31 -4.98
C PHE A 15 -30.67 -5.13 -5.03
N THR A 16 -30.73 -6.45 -4.84
CA THR A 16 -29.56 -7.34 -4.99
C THR A 16 -29.07 -7.41 -6.43
N GLN A 17 -29.95 -7.42 -7.44
CA GLN A 17 -29.52 -7.34 -8.84
C GLN A 17 -28.80 -6.03 -9.15
N SER A 18 -29.27 -4.91 -8.58
CA SER A 18 -28.57 -3.63 -8.76
C SER A 18 -27.22 -3.60 -8.06
N ASP A 19 -27.09 -4.23 -6.90
CA ASP A 19 -25.84 -4.26 -6.14
C ASP A 19 -24.81 -5.20 -6.78
N GLU A 20 -25.21 -6.39 -7.24
CA GLU A 20 -24.34 -7.32 -7.97
C GLU A 20 -23.84 -6.71 -9.28
N PHE A 21 -24.73 -6.04 -10.04
CA PHE A 21 -24.34 -5.31 -11.25
C PHE A 21 -23.33 -4.19 -10.97
N ARG A 22 -23.53 -3.43 -9.88
CA ARG A 22 -22.62 -2.35 -9.50
C ARG A 22 -21.28 -2.90 -9.02
N TYR A 23 -21.29 -4.00 -8.28
CA TYR A 23 -20.07 -4.68 -7.87
C TYR A 23 -19.24 -5.11 -9.09
N ASP A 24 -19.85 -5.85 -10.02
CA ASP A 24 -19.19 -6.30 -11.25
C ASP A 24 -18.70 -5.13 -12.11
N PHE A 25 -19.45 -4.03 -12.15
CA PHE A 25 -19.04 -2.80 -12.81
C PHE A 25 -17.73 -2.26 -12.20
N ILE A 26 -17.64 -2.18 -10.87
CA ILE A 26 -16.48 -1.64 -10.18
C ILE A 26 -15.26 -2.57 -10.30
N VAL A 27 -15.46 -3.88 -10.24
CA VAL A 27 -14.37 -4.84 -10.46
C VAL A 27 -13.79 -4.67 -11.87
N GLN A 28 -14.63 -4.61 -12.91
CA GLN A 28 -14.16 -4.35 -14.27
C GLN A 28 -13.49 -2.98 -14.43
N LEU A 29 -13.99 -1.97 -13.71
CA LEU A 29 -13.39 -0.64 -13.72
C LEU A 29 -11.98 -0.67 -13.13
N PHE A 30 -11.77 -1.41 -12.04
CA PHE A 30 -10.46 -1.65 -11.46
C PHE A 30 -9.54 -2.38 -12.44
N GLU A 31 -9.99 -3.51 -13.01
CA GLU A 31 -9.19 -4.31 -13.96
C GLU A 31 -8.74 -3.49 -15.18
N ASN A 32 -9.63 -2.66 -15.73
CA ASN A 32 -9.32 -1.83 -16.90
C ASN A 32 -8.35 -0.69 -16.60
N ASN A 33 -8.21 -0.30 -15.33
CA ASN A 33 -7.40 0.83 -14.90
C ASN A 33 -6.31 0.42 -13.90
N GLN A 34 -5.97 -0.88 -13.86
CA GLN A 34 -5.06 -1.44 -12.86
C GLN A 34 -3.69 -0.75 -12.91
N GLU A 35 -3.15 -0.49 -14.11
CA GLU A 35 -1.85 0.18 -14.28
C GLU A 35 -1.83 1.57 -13.60
N ILE A 36 -2.90 2.36 -13.75
CA ILE A 36 -3.02 3.70 -13.14
C ILE A 36 -3.06 3.59 -11.62
N ILE A 37 -3.79 2.59 -11.11
CA ILE A 37 -3.91 2.34 -9.67
C ILE A 37 -2.56 1.88 -9.08
N GLU A 38 -1.83 1.03 -9.80
CA GLU A 38 -0.49 0.60 -9.42
C GLU A 38 0.49 1.77 -9.37
N GLU A 39 0.47 2.67 -10.35
CA GLU A 39 1.31 3.87 -10.36
C GLU A 39 1.03 4.76 -9.14
N GLU A 40 -0.24 5.07 -8.86
CA GLU A 40 -0.62 5.87 -7.69
C GLU A 40 -0.24 5.18 -6.37
N LEU A 41 -0.39 3.85 -6.29
CA LEU A 41 0.06 3.09 -5.12
C LEU A 41 1.57 3.14 -4.92
N LYS A 42 2.37 3.15 -6.01
CA LYS A 42 3.84 3.30 -5.91
C LYS A 42 4.20 4.67 -5.36
N GLU A 43 3.60 5.72 -5.91
CA GLU A 43 3.86 7.10 -5.46
C GLU A 43 3.48 7.27 -3.99
N GLU A 44 2.28 6.85 -3.59
CA GLU A 44 1.85 6.91 -2.18
C GLU A 44 2.73 6.05 -1.28
N PHE A 45 3.20 4.88 -1.74
CA PHE A 45 4.09 4.02 -0.96
C PHE A 45 5.46 4.65 -0.71
N ILE A 46 6.01 5.34 -1.71
CA ILE A 46 7.29 6.03 -1.60
C ILE A 46 7.21 7.18 -0.60
N ASP A 47 6.10 7.92 -0.60
CA ASP A 47 5.85 9.02 0.32
C ASP A 47 5.36 8.56 1.71
N HIS A 48 5.13 7.25 1.88
CA HIS A 48 4.63 6.68 3.14
C HIS A 48 5.70 6.65 4.24
N GLY A 49 5.27 6.65 5.49
CA GLY A 49 6.18 6.58 6.64
C GLY A 49 6.71 5.16 6.89
N PHE A 50 8.02 5.03 7.08
CA PHE A 50 8.68 3.78 7.47
C PHE A 50 9.34 3.91 8.86
N LEU A 51 9.37 2.82 9.62
CA LEU A 51 10.06 2.72 10.89
C LEU A 51 10.91 1.46 10.92
N PHE A 52 12.16 1.57 11.34
CA PHE A 52 13.02 0.43 11.59
C PHE A 52 12.94 0.00 13.06
N SER A 53 12.88 -1.30 13.29
CA SER A 53 12.81 -1.89 14.64
C SER A 53 14.12 -1.72 15.43
N ASN A 54 15.26 -1.79 14.73
CA ASN A 54 16.57 -2.05 15.35
C ASN A 54 17.57 -0.90 15.21
N ILE A 55 17.26 0.11 14.40
CA ILE A 55 18.11 1.30 14.18
C ILE A 55 17.25 2.56 14.16
N ASP A 56 17.79 3.66 14.69
CA ASP A 56 17.16 4.99 14.68
C ASP A 56 17.66 5.77 13.45
N GLU A 57 17.54 5.15 12.28
CA GLU A 57 18.02 5.69 11.01
C GLU A 57 16.85 5.82 10.04
N GLU A 58 16.93 6.78 9.14
CA GLU A 58 15.89 7.04 8.15
C GLU A 58 16.25 6.39 6.81
N ILE A 59 15.22 6.08 6.01
CA ILE A 59 15.43 5.66 4.62
C ILE A 59 15.94 6.86 3.83
N GLU A 60 17.11 6.74 3.22
CA GLU A 60 17.66 7.78 2.36
C GLU A 60 17.04 7.73 0.95
N HIS A 61 16.81 6.51 0.46
CA HIS A 61 16.23 6.28 -0.85
C HIS A 61 15.39 5.01 -0.85
N LEU A 62 14.28 5.04 -1.58
CA LEU A 62 13.33 3.94 -1.70
C LEU A 62 12.96 3.78 -3.18
N GLU A 63 13.11 2.57 -3.70
CA GLU A 63 12.74 2.23 -5.07
C GLU A 63 11.76 1.05 -5.07
N VAL A 64 10.56 1.24 -5.60
CA VAL A 64 9.56 0.17 -5.73
C VAL A 64 9.71 -0.51 -7.09
N TRP A 65 10.06 -1.78 -7.09
CA TRP A 65 10.27 -2.58 -8.30
C TRP A 65 9.01 -3.32 -8.75
N GLY A 66 8.14 -3.70 -7.80
CA GLY A 66 6.96 -4.52 -8.07
C GLY A 66 5.80 -4.19 -7.16
N ILE A 67 4.60 -4.27 -7.73
CA ILE A 67 3.32 -4.24 -7.04
C ILE A 67 2.50 -5.39 -7.58
N ASP A 68 2.02 -6.26 -6.69
CA ASP A 68 1.18 -7.39 -7.06
C ASP A 68 -0.05 -7.45 -6.14
N PHE A 69 -1.24 -7.57 -6.72
CA PHE A 69 -2.47 -7.84 -5.97
C PHE A 69 -2.58 -9.34 -5.72
N GLU A 70 -2.55 -9.78 -4.45
CA GLU A 70 -2.67 -11.21 -4.11
C GLU A 70 -4.07 -11.77 -4.37
N GLU A 71 -5.09 -10.92 -4.19
CA GLU A 71 -6.50 -11.23 -4.43
C GLU A 71 -7.18 -10.09 -5.21
N GLU A 72 -8.30 -10.42 -5.85
CA GLU A 72 -9.21 -9.40 -6.39
C GLU A 72 -9.62 -8.41 -5.30
N PRO A 73 -9.66 -7.10 -5.59
CA PRO A 73 -10.01 -6.10 -4.60
C PRO A 73 -11.46 -6.27 -4.15
N LYS A 74 -11.67 -6.14 -2.84
CA LYS A 74 -12.98 -6.20 -2.21
C LYS A 74 -13.62 -4.82 -2.27
N VAL A 75 -14.77 -4.71 -2.92
CA VAL A 75 -15.58 -3.49 -2.90
C VAL A 75 -16.30 -3.40 -1.54
N ILE A 76 -15.96 -2.40 -0.74
CA ILE A 76 -16.53 -2.23 0.61
C ILE A 76 -17.61 -1.13 0.65
N GLU A 77 -17.63 -0.25 -0.35
CA GLU A 77 -18.61 0.83 -0.46
C GLU A 77 -18.83 1.18 -1.93
N ILE A 78 -20.08 1.40 -2.31
CA ILE A 78 -20.47 1.90 -3.63
C ILE A 78 -21.53 2.98 -3.46
N GLU A 79 -21.22 4.18 -3.91
CA GLU A 79 -22.16 5.28 -4.07
C GLU A 79 -22.31 5.64 -5.55
N ASP A 80 -23.10 6.67 -5.85
CA ASP A 80 -23.52 6.99 -7.22
C ASP A 80 -22.35 7.31 -8.16
N ARG A 81 -21.24 7.82 -7.62
CA ARG A 81 -20.05 8.24 -8.39
C ARG A 81 -18.72 7.84 -7.76
N PHE A 82 -18.75 7.13 -6.64
CA PHE A 82 -17.53 6.71 -5.99
C PHE A 82 -17.65 5.30 -5.43
N ALA A 83 -16.51 4.63 -5.33
CA ALA A 83 -16.40 3.33 -4.73
C ALA A 83 -15.13 3.26 -3.91
N VAL A 84 -15.19 2.47 -2.84
CA VAL A 84 -14.04 2.20 -1.99
C VAL A 84 -13.67 0.74 -2.15
N LEU A 85 -12.43 0.51 -2.54
CA LEU A 85 -11.81 -0.80 -2.73
C LEU A 85 -10.80 -1.05 -1.62
N THR A 86 -10.66 -2.30 -1.22
CA THR A 86 -9.58 -2.73 -0.34
C THR A 86 -8.97 -4.03 -0.86
N SER A 87 -7.64 -4.13 -0.79
CA SER A 87 -6.91 -5.35 -1.14
C SER A 87 -5.64 -5.47 -0.31
N GLU A 88 -5.08 -6.67 -0.25
CA GLU A 88 -3.72 -6.89 0.22
C GLU A 88 -2.80 -6.84 -1.00
N VAL A 89 -1.84 -5.91 -0.95
CA VAL A 89 -0.92 -5.64 -2.05
C VAL A 89 0.49 -5.97 -1.61
N ARG A 90 1.16 -6.79 -2.40
CA ARG A 90 2.56 -7.14 -2.23
C ARG A 90 3.41 -6.05 -2.88
N PHE A 91 4.26 -5.42 -2.09
CA PHE A 91 5.25 -4.45 -2.57
C PHE A 91 6.62 -5.11 -2.54
N THR A 92 7.29 -5.11 -3.69
CA THR A 92 8.71 -5.50 -3.80
C THR A 92 9.53 -4.24 -4.02
N PHE A 93 10.49 -3.96 -3.15
CA PHE A 93 11.23 -2.70 -3.15
C PHE A 93 12.64 -2.83 -2.58
N GLU A 94 13.49 -1.86 -2.89
CA GLU A 94 14.80 -1.67 -2.27
C GLU A 94 14.79 -0.40 -1.43
N ALA A 95 15.33 -0.48 -0.22
CA ALA A 95 15.57 0.67 0.64
C ALA A 95 17.07 0.84 0.87
N GLU A 96 17.54 2.07 0.68
CA GLU A 96 18.87 2.51 1.05
C GLU A 96 18.83 3.16 2.44
N VAL A 97 19.66 2.66 3.35
CA VAL A 97 19.72 3.13 4.73
C VAL A 97 21.16 3.39 5.13
N SER A 98 21.40 4.53 5.75
CA SER A 98 22.68 4.85 6.38
C SER A 98 22.80 4.13 7.71
N VAL A 99 23.84 3.31 7.85
CA VAL A 99 24.10 2.53 9.08
C VAL A 99 25.46 2.93 9.64
N LEU A 100 25.54 3.09 10.96
CA LEU A 100 26.80 3.37 11.65
C LEU A 100 27.81 2.25 11.38
N ASP A 101 29.00 2.62 10.89
CA ASP A 101 30.11 1.70 10.68
C ASP A 101 31.02 1.70 11.92
N PRO A 102 31.00 0.64 12.75
CA PRO A 102 31.79 0.58 13.98
C PRO A 102 33.31 0.44 13.73
N ASP A 103 33.74 0.00 12.54
CA ASP A 103 35.16 -0.25 12.25
C ASP A 103 35.93 1.03 11.94
N VAL A 104 35.24 2.02 11.38
CA VAL A 104 35.81 3.37 11.11
C VAL A 104 35.33 4.43 12.10
N SER A 105 34.32 4.13 12.92
CA SER A 105 33.91 4.98 14.03
C SER A 105 34.84 4.86 15.23
N ILE A 106 35.00 5.95 15.99
CA ILE A 106 35.88 5.99 17.17
C ILE A 106 35.02 5.93 18.42
N TYR A 107 35.03 4.79 19.09
CA TYR A 107 34.34 4.58 20.36
C TYR A 107 35.27 4.80 21.57
N ASP A 108 34.86 5.65 22.50
CA ASP A 108 35.50 5.78 23.80
C ASP A 108 34.85 4.83 24.81
N SER A 109 35.60 3.80 25.20
CA SER A 109 35.14 2.83 26.19
C SER A 109 35.05 3.36 27.62
N GLU A 110 35.79 4.44 27.96
CA GLU A 110 35.76 5.03 29.31
C GLU A 110 34.46 5.81 29.52
N ASP A 111 34.11 6.66 28.56
CA ASP A 111 32.90 7.50 28.59
C ASP A 111 31.67 6.83 27.95
N ARG A 112 31.86 5.65 27.33
CA ARG A 112 30.82 4.83 26.66
C ARG A 112 30.08 5.55 25.54
N MET A 113 30.80 6.35 24.75
CA MET A 113 30.23 7.10 23.64
C MET A 113 31.13 7.12 22.41
N TYR A 114 30.53 7.34 21.24
CA TYR A 114 31.29 7.62 20.02
C TYR A 114 31.82 9.05 20.04
N ILE A 115 33.13 9.20 19.91
CA ILE A 115 33.78 10.51 19.70
C ILE A 115 33.68 10.92 18.23
N HIS A 116 33.62 9.94 17.33
CA HIS A 116 33.48 10.11 15.89
C HIS A 116 32.60 9.00 15.32
N GLN A 117 31.65 9.36 14.47
CA GLN A 117 30.70 8.45 13.83
C GLN A 117 30.86 8.56 12.32
N GLU A 118 31.11 7.44 11.67
CA GLU A 118 31.09 7.30 10.22
C GLU A 118 29.95 6.36 9.83
N TYR A 119 29.30 6.66 8.71
CA TYR A 119 28.14 5.93 8.24
C TYR A 119 28.42 5.33 6.87
N VAL A 120 27.87 4.14 6.64
CA VAL A 120 27.89 3.48 5.33
C VAL A 120 26.46 3.29 4.85
N CYS A 121 26.23 3.61 3.58
CA CYS A 121 24.95 3.36 2.94
C CYS A 121 24.86 1.87 2.55
N LYS A 122 23.81 1.20 3.03
CA LYS A 122 23.49 -0.19 2.70
C LYS A 122 22.14 -0.27 1.99
N LYS A 123 22.06 -1.18 1.04
CA LYS A 123 20.85 -1.49 0.27
C LYS A 123 20.22 -2.76 0.82
N PHE A 124 18.91 -2.74 1.02
CA PHE A 124 18.16 -3.88 1.50
C PHE A 124 16.94 -4.10 0.61
N GLU A 125 16.74 -5.33 0.16
CA GLU A 125 15.59 -5.73 -0.63
C GLU A 125 14.50 -6.28 0.29
N TYR A 126 13.26 -5.88 0.02
CA TYR A 126 12.09 -6.28 0.80
C TYR A 126 10.94 -6.72 -0.08
N ASP A 127 10.16 -7.65 0.47
CA ASP A 127 8.89 -8.13 -0.05
C ASP A 127 7.91 -8.11 1.13
N VAL A 128 6.92 -7.22 1.06
CA VAL A 128 5.95 -7.01 2.15
C VAL A 128 4.53 -7.02 1.61
N LEU A 129 3.62 -7.64 2.35
CA LEU A 129 2.20 -7.66 2.06
C LEU A 129 1.48 -6.64 2.94
N ILE A 130 0.81 -5.66 2.33
CA ILE A 130 0.22 -4.53 3.04
C ILE A 130 -1.24 -4.32 2.63
N PRO A 131 -2.16 -4.11 3.59
CA PRO A 131 -3.53 -3.73 3.26
C PRO A 131 -3.56 -2.31 2.70
N VAL A 132 -4.19 -2.15 1.55
CA VAL A 132 -4.41 -0.86 0.90
C VAL A 132 -5.90 -0.59 0.77
N LYS A 133 -6.26 0.69 0.75
CA LYS A 133 -7.59 1.18 0.45
C LYS A 133 -7.49 2.24 -0.63
N VAL A 134 -8.31 2.09 -1.67
CA VAL A 134 -8.35 3.02 -2.80
C VAL A 134 -9.78 3.53 -2.93
N THR A 135 -9.92 4.86 -2.95
CA THR A 135 -11.19 5.53 -3.25
C THR A 135 -11.17 6.01 -4.69
N LEU A 136 -12.08 5.46 -5.49
CA LEU A 136 -12.23 5.81 -6.90
C LEU A 136 -13.44 6.71 -7.09
N GLU A 137 -13.30 7.76 -7.89
CA GLU A 137 -14.41 8.45 -8.55
C GLU A 137 -14.54 7.94 -9.99
N PHE A 138 -15.77 7.73 -10.45
CA PHE A 138 -16.05 7.17 -11.77
C PHE A 138 -17.34 7.72 -12.39
N ASN A 139 -17.47 7.52 -13.69
CA ASN A 139 -18.69 7.79 -14.44
C ASN A 139 -19.39 6.47 -14.83
N LEU A 140 -20.67 6.32 -14.46
CA LEU A 140 -21.45 5.12 -14.81
C LEU A 140 -21.61 4.91 -16.32
N ASP A 141 -21.50 5.98 -17.11
CA ASP A 141 -21.63 5.94 -18.57
C ASP A 141 -20.30 5.64 -19.29
N ASP A 142 -19.17 5.72 -18.58
CA ASP A 142 -17.83 5.54 -19.15
C ASP A 142 -16.91 4.74 -18.20
N LYS A 143 -16.64 3.49 -18.58
CA LYS A 143 -15.78 2.56 -17.81
C LYS A 143 -14.28 2.76 -18.07
N SER A 144 -13.89 3.69 -18.94
CA SER A 144 -12.50 3.86 -19.35
C SER A 144 -11.76 4.93 -18.56
N GLU A 145 -12.47 5.75 -17.80
CA GLU A 145 -11.87 6.84 -17.03
C GLU A 145 -12.21 6.70 -15.54
N ILE A 146 -11.17 6.73 -14.71
CA ILE A 146 -11.27 6.84 -13.26
C ILE A 146 -10.51 8.07 -12.79
N THR A 147 -10.87 8.55 -11.60
CA THR A 147 -10.03 9.48 -10.84
C THR A 147 -9.80 8.87 -9.47
N ILE A 148 -8.53 8.68 -9.10
CA ILE A 148 -8.18 8.21 -7.77
C ILE A 148 -8.28 9.41 -6.82
N GLN A 149 -9.23 9.35 -5.89
CA GLN A 149 -9.49 10.45 -4.94
C GLN A 149 -8.60 10.33 -3.70
N ASN A 150 -8.34 9.11 -3.28
CA ASN A 150 -7.49 8.84 -2.13
C ASN A 150 -6.94 7.41 -2.17
N VAL A 151 -5.67 7.29 -1.82
CA VAL A 151 -5.01 6.03 -1.47
C VAL A 151 -4.68 6.06 0.02
N SER A 152 -4.84 4.94 0.69
CA SER A 152 -4.41 4.76 2.08
C SER A 152 -3.69 3.43 2.20
N ILE A 153 -2.40 3.52 2.54
CA ILE A 153 -1.53 2.36 2.76
C ILE A 153 -1.47 2.08 4.26
N ASN A 154 -1.65 0.81 4.65
CA ASN A 154 -1.54 0.36 6.04
C ASN A 154 -2.39 1.18 7.03
N GLU A 155 -3.59 1.60 6.61
CA GLU A 155 -4.47 2.49 7.40
C GLU A 155 -3.81 3.83 7.82
N GLY A 156 -2.83 4.31 7.04
CA GLY A 156 -2.05 5.51 7.34
C GLY A 156 -1.02 5.32 8.47
N ARG A 157 -0.77 4.07 8.91
CA ARG A 157 0.23 3.77 9.95
C ARG A 157 1.58 3.49 9.31
N PRO A 158 2.70 3.85 9.95
CA PRO A 158 4.02 3.52 9.43
C PRO A 158 4.20 2.03 9.19
N ILE A 159 4.98 1.70 8.16
CA ILE A 159 5.40 0.33 7.85
C ILE A 159 6.62 0.01 8.70
N TYR A 160 6.58 -1.10 9.42
CA TYR A 160 7.70 -1.55 10.26
C TYR A 160 8.58 -2.50 9.47
N ILE A 161 9.85 -2.16 9.34
CA ILE A 161 10.86 -2.98 8.69
C ILE A 161 11.85 -3.49 9.74
N ASP A 162 12.07 -4.81 9.74
CA ASP A 162 13.05 -5.45 10.62
C ASP A 162 14.35 -5.69 9.85
N LEU A 163 15.37 -4.93 10.19
CA LEU A 163 16.73 -5.14 9.70
C LEU A 163 17.38 -6.22 10.56
N GLY A 164 17.61 -7.40 9.98
CA GLY A 164 18.27 -8.49 10.67
C GLY A 164 19.65 -8.05 11.16
N TYR A 165 20.03 -8.48 12.38
CA TYR A 165 21.38 -8.21 12.90
C TYR A 165 22.48 -8.76 11.98
N GLU A 166 22.21 -9.85 11.26
CA GLU A 166 23.13 -10.41 10.27
C GLU A 166 23.30 -9.44 9.08
N ASP A 167 22.21 -8.86 8.56
CA ASP A 167 22.27 -7.92 7.43
C ASP A 167 23.00 -6.61 7.76
N LEU A 168 22.95 -6.18 9.04
CA LEU A 168 23.67 -5.00 9.53
C LEU A 168 25.18 -5.24 9.65
N TYR A 169 25.62 -6.47 9.89
CA TYR A 169 27.02 -6.78 10.23
C TYR A 169 27.63 -7.90 9.39
N ASP A 170 27.03 -8.25 8.23
CA ASP A 170 27.59 -9.24 7.32
C ASP A 170 29.07 -8.94 7.05
N GLU A 171 29.93 -9.77 7.66
CA GLU A 171 31.37 -9.76 7.52
C GLU A 171 31.71 -10.17 6.08
N TYR A 172 32.55 -9.36 5.42
CA TYR A 172 33.14 -9.59 4.10
C TYR A 172 33.66 -11.02 3.84
#